data_AF-A0A931XXA9-F1
#
_entry.id   AF-A0A931XXA9-F1
#
_cell.length_a   1.000
_cell.length_b   1.000
_cell.length_c   1.000
_cell.angle_alpha   90.00
_cell.angle_beta   90.00
_cell.angle_gamma   90.00
#
_symmetry.space_group_name_H-M   'P 1'
#
loop_
_entity.id
_entity.type
_entity.pdbx_description
1 polymer ?
#
loop_
_entity_poly.entity_id
_entity_poly.type
_entity_poly.pdbx_seq_one_letter_code
_entity_poly.pdbx_strand_id
1 'polypeptide(L)'
;MERADRRIAPPQGFDGLFDKLTEPLPGHAIAIFETRQKAMMFAAALGFSRRERVPVERRATASAIRYEVFQVDSDEAFISGLAVATTGDLRVLSPDRAAERVTIFEEYAHAGLQHMQRVAVDQEGDPLDNLIRLTTEARAGSDAEIPGIDRSVLGGLI
;
A
#
# COMPACT_ATOMS: atom_id res chain seq x y z
N MET A 1 -18.86 17.79 -12.73
CA MET A 1 -18.78 16.31 -12.67
C MET A 1 -18.70 15.97 -11.20
N GLU A 2 -19.76 15.39 -10.66
CA GLU A 2 -19.89 15.08 -9.23
C GLU A 2 -18.73 14.16 -8.82
N ARG A 3 -17.84 14.64 -7.95
CA ARG A 3 -16.88 13.77 -7.26
C ARG A 3 -17.73 12.88 -6.37
N ALA A 4 -18.18 11.75 -6.90
CA ALA A 4 -18.82 10.72 -6.09
C ALA A 4 -17.93 10.46 -4.87
N ASP A 5 -18.55 10.26 -3.69
CA ASP A 5 -17.91 9.93 -2.41
C ASP A 5 -17.10 8.62 -2.56
N ARG A 6 -15.96 8.72 -3.25
CA ARG A 6 -15.11 7.62 -3.66
C ARG A 6 -14.29 7.26 -2.44
N ARG A 7 -14.30 5.98 -2.11
CA ARG A 7 -13.61 5.48 -0.93
C ARG A 7 -12.74 4.30 -1.27
N ILE A 8 -11.65 4.19 -0.53
CA ILE A 8 -10.80 3.02 -0.47
C ILE A 8 -11.18 2.26 0.79
N ALA A 9 -11.59 1.02 0.63
CA ALA A 9 -12.02 0.18 1.75
C ALA A 9 -11.07 -1.02 1.87
N PRO A 10 -10.49 -1.27 3.05
CA PRO A 10 -9.75 -2.50 3.26
C PRO A 10 -10.70 -3.71 3.15
N PRO A 11 -10.16 -4.91 2.85
CA PRO A 11 -10.89 -6.17 3.02
C PRO A 11 -11.37 -6.33 4.48
N GLN A 12 -12.47 -7.06 4.67
CA GLN A 12 -12.95 -7.40 6.02
C GLN A 12 -11.95 -8.29 6.77
N GLY A 13 -11.93 -8.18 8.10
CA GLY A 13 -11.12 -9.05 8.98
C GLY A 13 -9.75 -8.49 9.38
N PHE A 14 -9.40 -7.27 8.95
CA PHE A 14 -8.12 -6.63 9.28
C PHE A 14 -8.21 -5.52 10.32
N ASP A 15 -9.37 -5.28 10.95
CA ASP A 15 -9.51 -4.19 11.93
C ASP A 15 -8.54 -4.34 13.11
N GLY A 16 -8.40 -5.56 13.67
CA GLY A 16 -7.43 -5.82 14.74
C GLY A 16 -5.97 -5.65 14.32
N LEU A 17 -5.64 -5.89 13.04
CA LEU A 17 -4.31 -5.57 12.50
C LEU A 17 -4.10 -4.05 12.48
N PHE A 18 -5.07 -3.29 11.97
CA PHE A 18 -4.96 -1.85 11.94
C PHE A 18 -4.80 -1.26 13.33
N ASP A 19 -5.59 -1.70 14.30
CA ASP A 19 -5.48 -1.23 15.68
C ASP A 19 -4.07 -1.49 16.23
N LYS A 20 -3.53 -2.69 16.03
CA LYS A 20 -2.14 -3.03 16.43
C LYS A 20 -1.07 -2.19 15.74
N LEU A 21 -1.31 -1.77 14.50
CA LEU A 21 -0.35 -1.02 13.69
C LEU A 21 -0.41 0.49 13.89
N THR A 22 -1.58 1.01 14.30
CA THR A 22 -1.84 2.44 14.46
C THR A 22 -1.88 2.91 15.91
N GLU A 23 -1.79 1.99 16.86
CA GLU A 23 -1.58 2.29 18.27
C GLU A 23 -0.12 2.04 18.68
N PRO A 24 0.42 2.80 19.65
CA PRO A 24 1.76 2.54 20.18
C PRO A 24 1.84 1.12 20.77
N LEU A 25 2.83 0.36 20.33
CA LEU A 25 3.12 -0.97 20.86
C LEU A 25 3.68 -0.89 22.29
N PRO A 26 3.54 -1.94 23.11
CA PRO A 26 4.21 -2.01 24.40
C PRO A 26 5.72 -1.72 24.26
N GLY A 27 6.24 -0.81 25.08
CA GLY A 27 7.65 -0.39 25.02
C GLY A 27 7.99 0.61 23.91
N HIS A 28 7.03 1.03 23.09
CA HIS A 28 7.22 1.99 22.00
C HIS A 28 6.52 3.31 22.32
N ALA A 29 7.18 4.43 22.00
CA ALA A 29 6.61 5.76 22.21
C ALA A 29 5.61 6.17 21.11
N ILE A 30 5.69 5.54 19.93
CA ILE A 30 4.88 5.86 18.75
C ILE A 30 4.32 4.58 18.11
N ALA A 31 3.22 4.73 17.38
CA ALA A 31 2.69 3.68 16.52
C ALA A 31 3.60 3.42 15.32
N ILE A 32 3.48 2.23 14.71
CA ILE A 32 4.23 1.89 13.49
C ILE A 32 3.78 2.76 12.33
N PHE A 33 2.47 2.95 12.18
CA PHE A 33 1.88 3.83 11.19
C PHE A 33 1.02 4.89 11.88
N GLU A 34 1.18 6.14 11.46
CA GLU A 34 0.37 7.26 11.98
C GLU A 34 -1.13 7.07 11.71
N THR A 35 -1.47 6.47 10.56
CA THR A 35 -2.85 6.26 10.15
C THR A 35 -3.06 4.94 9.42
N ARG A 36 -4.31 4.46 9.41
CA ARG A 36 -4.72 3.31 8.58
C ARG A 36 -4.43 3.55 7.09
N GLN A 37 -4.49 4.81 6.65
CA GLN A 37 -4.14 5.20 5.29
C GLN A 37 -2.66 4.91 4.98
N LYS A 38 -1.73 5.29 5.86
CA LYS A 38 -0.31 4.98 5.67
C LYS A 38 -0.01 3.47 5.76
N ALA A 39 -0.71 2.74 6.64
CA ALA A 39 -0.63 1.28 6.66
C ALA A 39 -1.12 0.64 5.35
N MET A 40 -2.22 1.14 4.77
CA MET A 40 -2.74 0.69 3.46
C MET A 40 -1.76 0.98 2.31
N MET A 41 -1.13 2.16 2.30
CA MET A 41 -0.12 2.50 1.29
C MET A 41 1.07 1.55 1.35
N PHE A 42 1.56 1.25 2.56
CA PHE A 42 2.62 0.28 2.76
C PHE A 42 2.19 -1.14 2.32
N ALA A 43 0.99 -1.57 2.69
CA ALA A 43 0.44 -2.86 2.29
C ALA A 43 0.38 -3.00 0.75
N ALA A 44 -0.09 -1.97 0.04
CA ALA A 44 -0.14 -2.00 -1.42
C ALA A 44 1.26 -2.10 -2.04
N ALA A 45 2.23 -1.34 -1.52
CA ALA A 45 3.62 -1.42 -1.96
C ALA A 45 4.22 -2.82 -1.70
N LEU A 46 3.94 -3.39 -0.54
CA LEU A 46 4.39 -4.74 -0.18
C LEU A 46 3.77 -5.80 -1.11
N GLY A 47 2.45 -5.79 -1.32
CA GLY A 47 1.79 -6.72 -2.24
C GLY A 47 2.36 -6.63 -3.66
N PHE A 48 2.57 -5.41 -4.16
CA PHE A 48 3.19 -5.19 -5.47
C PHE A 48 4.63 -5.70 -5.55
N SER A 49 5.46 -5.42 -4.53
CA SER A 49 6.85 -5.89 -4.48
C SER A 49 6.97 -7.43 -4.55
N ARG A 50 5.97 -8.13 -4.02
CA ARG A 50 5.87 -9.59 -4.03
C ARG A 50 5.15 -10.14 -5.27
N ARG A 51 4.64 -9.26 -6.15
CA ARG A 51 3.84 -9.59 -7.34
C ARG A 51 2.57 -10.39 -7.00
N GLU A 52 1.99 -10.13 -5.84
CA GLU A 52 0.80 -10.80 -5.34
C GLU A 52 -0.39 -9.84 -5.33
N ARG A 53 -1.53 -10.28 -5.87
CA ARG A 53 -2.76 -9.49 -5.95
C ARG A 53 -3.93 -10.39 -5.55
N VAL A 54 -4.71 -9.95 -4.56
CA VAL A 54 -5.82 -10.74 -4.02
C VAL A 54 -7.11 -9.95 -4.18
N PRO A 55 -8.10 -10.45 -4.95
CA PRO A 55 -9.41 -9.81 -5.09
C PRO A 55 -10.05 -9.46 -3.74
N VAL A 56 -10.67 -8.29 -3.66
CA VAL A 56 -11.41 -7.88 -2.46
C VAL A 56 -12.87 -8.28 -2.61
N GLU A 57 -13.22 -9.47 -2.11
CA GLU A 57 -14.59 -10.00 -2.17
C GLU A 57 -15.55 -9.24 -1.24
N ARG A 58 -15.05 -8.86 -0.05
CA ARG A 58 -15.84 -8.16 0.98
C ARG A 58 -15.07 -6.96 1.50
N ARG A 59 -15.63 -5.78 1.25
CA ARG A 59 -15.10 -4.50 1.71
C ARG A 59 -15.58 -4.20 3.13
N ALA A 60 -14.69 -3.73 3.99
CA ALA A 60 -15.04 -3.18 5.30
C ALA A 60 -15.52 -1.73 5.11
N THR A 61 -16.79 -1.55 4.72
CA THR A 61 -17.35 -0.22 4.39
C THR A 61 -17.36 0.75 5.57
N ALA A 62 -17.47 0.25 6.80
CA ALA A 62 -17.37 1.04 8.02
C ALA A 62 -15.99 1.68 8.21
N SER A 63 -14.94 1.00 7.74
CA SER A 63 -13.54 1.44 7.82
C SER A 63 -13.06 2.09 6.50
N ALA A 64 -13.99 2.44 5.60
CA ALA A 64 -13.66 3.00 4.30
C ALA A 64 -13.14 4.44 4.42
N ILE A 65 -11.98 4.68 3.82
CA ILE A 65 -11.27 5.96 3.85
C ILE A 65 -11.64 6.74 2.59
N ARG A 66 -11.99 8.02 2.75
CA ARG A 66 -12.28 8.93 1.63
C ARG A 66 -11.07 9.05 0.71
N TYR A 67 -11.29 9.00 -0.60
CA TYR A 67 -10.22 9.06 -1.59
C TYR A 67 -9.43 10.37 -1.50
N GLU A 68 -10.06 11.47 -1.07
CA GLU A 68 -9.41 12.76 -0.83
C GLU A 68 -8.24 12.69 0.17
N VAL A 69 -8.25 11.72 1.10
CA VAL A 69 -7.14 11.50 2.03
C VAL A 69 -5.88 11.02 1.30
N PHE A 70 -6.05 10.37 0.14
CA PHE A 70 -4.97 9.89 -0.72
C PHE A 70 -4.59 10.91 -1.81
N GLN A 71 -5.16 12.12 -1.81
CA GLN A 71 -4.83 13.19 -2.76
C GLN A 71 -3.68 14.08 -2.31
N VAL A 72 -2.96 13.68 -1.26
CA VAL A 72 -1.62 14.25 -0.99
C VAL A 72 -0.70 13.79 -2.12
N ASP A 73 0.06 14.70 -2.73
CA ASP A 73 0.72 14.51 -4.03
C ASP A 73 1.45 13.16 -4.20
N SER A 74 2.12 12.67 -3.15
CA SER A 74 2.84 11.39 -3.19
C SER A 74 1.93 10.17 -3.30
N ASP A 75 0.75 10.22 -2.68
CA ASP A 75 -0.13 9.06 -2.51
C ASP A 75 -0.93 8.81 -3.79
N GLU A 76 -1.45 9.86 -4.43
CA GLU A 76 -2.12 9.77 -5.72
C GLU A 76 -1.17 9.35 -6.84
N ALA A 77 0.07 9.87 -6.82
CA ALA A 77 1.11 9.47 -7.76
C ALA A 77 1.46 7.98 -7.61
N PHE A 78 1.58 7.48 -6.38
CA PHE A 78 1.81 6.06 -6.12
C PHE A 78 0.65 5.18 -6.64
N ILE A 79 -0.59 5.50 -6.30
CA ILE A 79 -1.77 4.73 -6.76
C ILE A 79 -1.84 4.69 -8.28
N SER A 80 -1.55 5.82 -8.92
CA SER A 80 -1.54 5.94 -10.38
C SER A 80 -0.40 5.15 -11.03
N GLY A 81 0.82 5.27 -10.49
CA GLY A 81 1.98 4.54 -10.96
C GLY A 81 1.81 3.02 -10.80
N LEU A 82 1.23 2.58 -9.68
CA LEU A 82 0.89 1.19 -9.43
C LEU A 82 -0.08 0.66 -10.49
N ALA A 83 -1.13 1.41 -10.82
CA ALA A 83 -2.09 1.03 -11.85
C ALA A 83 -1.44 0.93 -13.24
N VAL A 84 -0.58 1.88 -13.61
CA VAL A 84 0.17 1.83 -14.87
C VAL A 84 1.11 0.64 -14.92
N ALA A 85 1.88 0.39 -13.86
CA ALA A 85 2.80 -0.75 -13.79
C ALA A 85 2.06 -2.10 -13.86
N THR A 86 0.84 -2.17 -13.34
CA THR A 86 0.02 -3.39 -13.34
C THR A 86 -0.63 -3.66 -14.70
N THR A 87 -1.13 -2.62 -15.36
CA THR A 87 -1.90 -2.74 -16.61
C THR A 87 -1.03 -2.61 -17.86
N GLY A 88 0.11 -1.93 -17.78
CA GLY A 88 0.90 -1.50 -18.93
C GLY A 88 0.22 -0.43 -19.79
N ASP A 89 -0.91 0.15 -19.33
CA ASP A 89 -1.75 1.05 -20.12
C ASP A 89 -1.90 2.42 -19.46
N LEU A 90 -1.28 3.45 -20.06
CA LEU A 90 -1.37 4.84 -19.57
C LEU A 90 -2.79 5.39 -19.57
N ARG A 91 -3.71 4.82 -20.36
CA ARG A 91 -5.12 5.24 -20.35
C ARG A 91 -5.79 4.99 -18.99
N VAL A 92 -5.23 4.12 -18.15
CA VAL A 92 -5.72 3.90 -16.77
C VAL A 92 -5.68 5.17 -15.92
N LEU A 93 -4.92 6.20 -16.33
CA LEU A 93 -4.86 7.51 -15.67
C LEU A 93 -6.07 8.40 -15.97
N SER A 94 -6.92 8.03 -16.93
CA SER A 94 -8.09 8.82 -17.29
C SER A 94 -9.10 8.92 -16.13
N PRO A 95 -9.89 10.00 -16.04
CA PRO A 95 -10.88 10.15 -14.96
C PRO A 95 -11.95 9.06 -14.94
N ASP A 96 -12.34 8.52 -16.10
CA ASP A 96 -13.32 7.43 -16.25
C ASP A 96 -12.81 6.08 -15.73
N ARG A 97 -11.49 5.87 -15.67
CA ARG A 97 -10.86 4.66 -15.13
C ARG A 97 -10.37 4.81 -13.69
N ALA A 98 -10.83 5.86 -13.01
CA ALA A 98 -10.58 6.06 -11.59
C ALA A 98 -10.92 4.80 -10.76
N ALA A 99 -12.11 4.22 -10.92
CA ALA A 99 -12.52 3.03 -10.15
C ALA A 99 -11.52 1.87 -10.29
N GLU A 100 -10.98 1.65 -11.49
CA GLU A 100 -9.98 0.61 -11.75
C GLU A 100 -8.68 0.84 -10.97
N ARG A 101 -8.18 2.08 -10.89
CA ARG A 101 -7.00 2.40 -10.08
C ARG A 101 -7.19 2.06 -8.61
N VAL A 102 -8.38 2.31 -8.07
CA VAL A 102 -8.72 1.97 -6.67
C VAL A 102 -8.81 0.47 -6.47
N THR A 103 -9.46 -0.26 -7.39
CA THR A 103 -9.52 -1.72 -7.32
C THR A 103 -8.12 -2.34 -7.36
N ILE A 104 -7.25 -1.88 -8.26
CA ILE A 104 -5.86 -2.37 -8.32
C ILE A 104 -5.15 -2.13 -6.99
N PHE A 105 -5.25 -0.90 -6.45
CA PHE A 105 -4.66 -0.56 -5.16
C PHE A 105 -5.17 -1.45 -4.03
N GLU A 106 -6.48 -1.62 -3.92
CA GLU A 106 -7.12 -2.40 -2.85
C GLU A 106 -6.71 -3.88 -2.89
N GLU A 107 -6.55 -4.46 -4.08
CA GLU A 107 -6.18 -5.87 -4.21
C GLU A 107 -4.70 -6.13 -3.91
N TYR A 108 -3.81 -5.19 -4.24
CA TYR A 108 -2.43 -5.23 -3.76
C TYR A 108 -2.35 -4.98 -2.25
N ALA A 109 -3.14 -4.03 -1.74
CA ALA A 109 -3.23 -3.79 -0.30
C ALA A 109 -3.73 -5.03 0.44
N HIS A 110 -4.71 -5.75 -0.11
CA HIS A 110 -5.20 -6.99 0.47
C HIS A 110 -4.08 -8.04 0.60
N ALA A 111 -3.33 -8.29 -0.48
CA ALA A 111 -2.18 -9.20 -0.43
C ALA A 111 -1.16 -8.75 0.63
N GLY A 112 -0.81 -7.47 0.65
CA GLY A 112 0.11 -6.90 1.63
C GLY A 112 -0.38 -7.03 3.07
N LEU A 113 -1.66 -6.78 3.33
CA LEU A 113 -2.26 -6.91 4.66
C LEU A 113 -2.20 -8.36 5.16
N GLN A 114 -2.39 -9.35 4.29
CA GLN A 114 -2.21 -10.76 4.66
C GLN A 114 -0.77 -11.06 5.09
N HIS A 115 0.23 -10.47 4.42
CA HIS A 115 1.63 -10.60 4.82
C HIS A 115 1.92 -9.87 6.14
N MET A 116 1.42 -8.64 6.28
CA MET A 116 1.58 -7.84 7.49
C MET A 116 0.94 -8.53 8.69
N GLN A 117 -0.27 -9.10 8.55
CA GLN A 117 -0.93 -9.90 9.58
C GLN A 117 0.00 -11.02 10.07
N ARG A 118 0.57 -11.78 9.14
CA ARG A 118 1.44 -12.91 9.48
C ARG A 118 2.67 -12.49 10.27
N VAL A 119 3.32 -11.39 9.90
CA VAL A 119 4.59 -10.96 10.53
C VAL A 119 4.37 -10.10 11.78
N ALA A 120 3.28 -9.33 11.84
CA ALA A 120 3.01 -8.40 12.93
C ALA A 120 2.13 -9.01 14.02
N VAL A 121 1.31 -10.02 13.72
CA VAL A 121 0.37 -10.63 14.67
C VAL A 121 0.70 -12.10 14.90
N ASP A 122 0.86 -12.88 13.84
CA ASP A 122 0.94 -14.35 13.97
C ASP A 122 2.37 -14.82 14.33
N GLN A 123 3.39 -14.02 14.03
CA GLN A 123 4.78 -14.31 14.35
C GLN A 123 5.16 -13.76 15.73
N GLU A 124 5.94 -14.53 16.49
CA GLU A 124 6.56 -14.07 17.73
C GLU A 124 7.61 -12.96 17.47
N GLY A 125 7.86 -12.16 18.50
CA GLY A 125 8.81 -11.05 18.48
C GLY A 125 8.14 -9.68 18.39
N ASP A 126 8.97 -8.65 18.22
CA ASP A 126 8.49 -7.29 18.06
C ASP A 126 7.93 -7.05 16.63
N PRO A 127 6.69 -6.55 16.49
CA PRO A 127 6.08 -6.32 15.18
C PRO A 127 6.82 -5.29 14.31
N LEU A 128 7.43 -4.25 14.89
CA LEU A 128 8.18 -3.25 14.14
C LEU A 128 9.45 -3.88 13.58
N ASP A 129 10.19 -4.63 14.39
CA ASP A 129 11.38 -5.36 13.94
C ASP A 129 11.05 -6.35 12.80
N ASN A 130 9.93 -7.07 12.94
CA ASN A 130 9.47 -8.01 11.92
C ASN A 130 9.15 -7.30 10.58
N LEU A 131 8.53 -6.13 10.61
CA LEU A 131 8.23 -5.32 9.41
C LEU A 131 9.48 -4.68 8.80
N ILE A 132 10.44 -4.24 9.62
CA ILE A 132 11.73 -3.72 9.14
C ILE A 132 12.50 -4.80 8.39
N ARG A 133 12.54 -6.02 8.94
CA ARG A 133 13.16 -7.17 8.27
C ARG A 133 12.50 -7.46 6.93
N LEU A 134 11.17 -7.49 6.90
CA LEU A 134 10.39 -7.69 5.66
C LEU A 134 10.72 -6.64 4.58
N THR A 135 10.89 -5.38 4.99
CA THR A 135 11.27 -4.29 4.08
C THR A 135 12.70 -4.45 3.54
N THR A 136 13.61 -4.92 4.39
CA THR A 136 15.01 -5.16 4.02
C THR A 136 15.13 -6.30 3.01
N GLU A 137 14.36 -7.38 3.21
CA GLU A 137 14.27 -8.50 2.27
C GLU A 137 13.70 -8.07 0.92
N ALA A 138 12.63 -7.26 0.92
CA ALA A 138 12.03 -6.76 -0.31
C ALA A 138 12.98 -5.88 -1.13
N ARG A 139 13.87 -5.12 -0.47
CA ARG A 139 14.88 -4.28 -1.11
C ARG A 139 16.05 -5.06 -1.68
N ALA A 140 16.49 -6.13 -1.01
CA ALA A 140 17.60 -6.95 -1.47
C ALA A 140 17.32 -7.66 -2.81
N GLY A 141 16.04 -7.82 -3.19
CA GLY A 141 15.62 -8.38 -4.47
C GLY A 141 15.44 -7.37 -5.62
N SER A 142 15.56 -6.06 -5.37
CA SER A 142 15.25 -5.02 -6.36
C SER A 142 16.50 -4.39 -6.98
N ASP A 143 17.21 -5.14 -7.83
CA ASP A 143 18.28 -4.64 -8.70
C ASP A 143 17.77 -4.28 -10.12
N ALA A 144 16.45 -4.19 -10.30
CA ALA A 144 15.86 -3.91 -11.60
C ALA A 144 16.20 -2.49 -12.08
N GLU A 145 16.96 -2.40 -13.18
CA GLU A 145 17.08 -1.19 -13.99
C GLU A 145 15.68 -0.71 -14.37
N ILE A 146 15.39 0.58 -14.15
CA ILE A 146 14.15 1.19 -14.63
C ILE A 146 14.37 1.49 -16.13
N PRO A 147 13.65 0.82 -17.06
CA PRO A 147 13.86 1.05 -18.48
C PRO A 147 13.66 2.53 -18.84
N GLY A 148 14.66 3.12 -19.50
CA GLY A 148 14.63 4.54 -19.88
C GLY A 148 15.10 5.54 -18.81
N ILE A 149 15.52 5.07 -17.63
CA ILE A 149 16.17 5.91 -16.62
C ILE A 149 17.60 5.44 -16.42
N ASP A 150 18.55 6.24 -16.93
CA ASP A 150 19.96 6.05 -16.63
C ASP A 150 20.25 6.51 -15.20
N ARG A 151 20.57 5.54 -14.33
CA ARG A 151 20.84 5.79 -12.91
C ARG A 151 22.09 6.66 -12.70
N SER A 152 23.02 6.68 -13.66
CA SER A 152 24.20 7.54 -13.62
C SER A 152 23.86 9.03 -13.76
N VAL A 153 22.74 9.35 -14.41
CA VAL A 153 22.24 10.72 -14.57
C VAL A 153 21.56 11.23 -13.29
N LEU A 154 20.89 10.35 -12.55
CA LEU A 154 20.24 10.70 -11.28
C LEU A 154 21.23 10.91 -10.13
N GLY A 155 22.38 10.23 -10.15
CA GLY A 155 23.42 10.38 -9.13
C GLY A 155 24.07 11.77 -9.07
N GLY A 156 23.87 12.62 -10.08
CA GLY A 156 24.36 14.01 -10.09
C GLY A 156 23.37 15.04 -9.53
N LEU A 157 22.17 14.61 -9.12
CA LEU A 157 21.06 15.48 -8.68
C LEU A 157 20.71 15.35 -7.20
N ILE A 158 21.42 14.48 -6.45
CA ILE A 158 21.21 14.23 -5.02
C ILE A 158 22.51 14.48 -4.26
#